data_AF-A0A5P9JBW0-F1
#
_entry.id   AF-A0A5P9JBW0-F1
#
_cell.length_a   1.000
_cell.length_b   1.000
_cell.length_c   1.000
_cell.angle_alpha   90.00
_cell.angle_beta   90.00
_cell.angle_gamma   90.00
#
_symmetry.space_group_name_H-M   'P 1'
#
loop_
_entity.id
_entity.type
_entity.pdbx_description
1 polymer ?
#
loop_
_entity_poly.entity_id
_entity_poly.type
_entity_poly.pdbx_seq_one_letter_code
_entity_poly.pdbx_strand_id
1 'polypeptide(L)'
;MDRYSSIAEDMCRYPGAARDCRGPIKPLTQPYIALLDSRAVSSADSAALMDGIEDRTHDVCIDLSAPHSGPDAILGDPGLLEIARQADAVVLTVPGAHQLSNPYYRVHKWRNDRIIGQQDRLRALYPEIEFERHHFVRHLLEDLYAVSPGRFAVVRETLQRTWLERMGILISQLGKPVVLLWIGERRPDEECDTVHDGDPPFVTKAMAASLSVAERTEVVVRPKSPLRFKGRISPEEVQDIAAERVARCLSRLRLREGGGHRRSA
;
A
#
# COMPACT_ATOMS: atom_id res chain seq x y z
N MET A 1 22.58 10.57 1.55
CA MET A 1 22.67 11.99 1.17
C MET A 1 21.30 12.39 0.67
N ASP A 2 20.46 12.84 1.59
CA ASP A 2 19.04 13.16 1.37
C ASP A 2 18.89 14.30 0.38
N ARG A 3 18.21 14.03 -0.74
CA ARG A 3 17.69 15.04 -1.65
C ARG A 3 16.17 14.96 -1.69
N TYR A 4 15.55 15.10 -0.53
CA TYR A 4 14.14 15.50 -0.45
C TYR A 4 14.12 16.98 -0.09
N SER A 5 13.98 17.82 -1.12
CA SER A 5 13.53 19.21 -0.95
C SER A 5 12.23 19.17 -0.15
N SER A 6 12.12 19.98 0.91
CA SER A 6 10.93 20.04 1.76
C SER A 6 9.78 20.69 0.98
N ILE A 7 9.10 19.90 0.15
CA ILE A 7 7.72 20.20 -0.22
C ILE A 7 6.94 20.02 1.08
N ALA A 8 6.31 21.08 1.58
CA ALA A 8 5.44 20.96 2.74
C ALA A 8 4.38 19.89 2.41
N GLU A 9 4.41 18.77 3.13
CA GLU A 9 3.37 17.77 3.00
C GLU A 9 2.09 18.40 3.55
N ASP A 10 1.15 18.76 2.68
CA ASP A 10 -0.19 19.13 3.11
C ASP A 10 -0.80 17.90 3.79
N MET A 11 -0.88 17.97 5.11
CA MET A 11 -1.47 16.94 5.96
C MET A 11 -2.80 17.46 6.49
N CYS A 12 -3.73 16.54 6.65
CA CYS A 12 -5.08 16.87 7.07
C CYS A 12 -5.62 15.80 8.02
N ARG A 13 -6.67 16.12 8.77
CA ARG A 13 -7.33 15.14 9.66
C ARG A 13 -8.81 15.17 9.42
N TYR A 14 -9.35 14.06 8.93
CA TYR A 14 -10.79 13.88 8.84
C TYR A 14 -11.40 13.73 10.24
N PRO A 15 -12.61 14.27 10.48
CA PRO A 15 -13.31 14.06 11.74
C PRO A 15 -13.44 12.56 12.06
N GLY A 16 -13.02 12.17 13.26
CA GLY A 16 -13.05 10.78 13.73
C GLY A 16 -11.77 9.97 13.46
N ALA A 17 -10.92 10.37 12.51
CA ALA A 17 -9.64 9.70 12.26
C ALA A 17 -8.64 9.93 13.42
N ALA A 18 -7.95 8.87 13.83
CA ALA A 18 -6.97 8.91 14.91
C ALA A 18 -5.60 9.45 14.45
N ARG A 19 -5.31 9.43 13.15
CA ARG A 19 -4.07 9.95 12.55
C ARG A 19 -4.35 10.98 11.45
N ASP A 20 -3.30 11.73 11.13
CA ASP A 20 -3.31 12.60 9.95
C ASP A 20 -3.22 11.76 8.66
N CYS A 21 -3.88 12.25 7.62
CA CYS A 21 -3.90 11.74 6.26
C CYS A 21 -3.29 12.80 5.33
N ARG A 22 -2.93 12.43 4.11
CA ARG A 22 -2.56 13.40 3.08
C ARG A 22 -3.75 14.31 2.79
N GLY A 23 -3.48 15.61 2.73
CA GLY A 23 -4.45 16.64 2.42
C GLY A 23 -4.59 16.88 0.91
N PRO A 24 -5.50 17.79 0.52
CA PRO A 24 -6.41 18.56 1.39
C PRO A 24 -7.62 17.75 1.90
N ILE A 25 -8.35 18.27 2.89
CA ILE A 25 -9.68 17.72 3.25
C ILE A 25 -10.64 17.94 2.09
N LYS A 26 -11.33 16.87 1.67
CA LYS A 26 -12.44 16.93 0.71
C LYS A 26 -13.78 16.59 1.41
N PRO A 27 -14.93 17.06 0.88
CA PRO A 27 -16.23 16.72 1.44
C PRO A 27 -16.50 15.21 1.41
N LEU A 28 -17.13 14.68 2.47
CA LEU A 28 -17.56 13.27 2.56
C LEU A 28 -18.99 13.07 2.02
N THR A 29 -19.39 13.87 1.04
CA THR A 29 -20.71 13.76 0.40
C THR A 29 -20.67 12.64 -0.63
N GLN A 30 -21.51 11.62 -0.46
CA GLN A 30 -21.61 10.52 -1.42
C GLN A 30 -22.12 11.00 -2.79
N PRO A 31 -21.70 10.36 -3.90
CA PRO A 31 -20.73 9.26 -3.96
C PRO A 31 -19.28 9.76 -3.85
N TYR A 32 -18.41 8.95 -3.25
CA TYR A 32 -16.97 9.20 -3.27
C TYR A 32 -16.17 7.89 -3.25
N ILE A 33 -14.91 7.98 -3.66
CA ILE A 33 -13.89 6.93 -3.67
C ILE A 33 -12.90 7.21 -2.55
N ALA A 34 -12.55 6.19 -1.76
CA ALA A 34 -11.48 6.29 -0.77
C ALA A 34 -10.17 5.71 -1.31
N LEU A 35 -9.09 6.50 -1.27
CA LEU A 35 -7.73 6.04 -1.57
C LEU A 35 -7.00 5.67 -0.28
N LEU A 36 -6.48 4.44 -0.25
CA LEU A 36 -5.59 3.92 0.79
C LEU A 36 -4.26 3.53 0.14
N ASP A 37 -3.27 4.42 0.25
CA ASP A 37 -1.96 4.29 -0.37
C ASP A 37 -0.84 4.17 0.67
N SER A 38 -0.29 2.97 0.80
CA SER A 38 0.81 2.70 1.74
C SER A 38 2.18 3.15 1.23
N ARG A 39 2.29 3.55 -0.05
CA ARG A 39 3.56 3.90 -0.69
C ARG A 39 4.11 5.20 -0.09
N ALA A 40 5.43 5.30 -0.07
CA ALA A 40 6.15 6.50 0.33
C ALA A 40 6.28 7.47 -0.87
N VAL A 41 5.14 7.93 -1.36
CA VAL A 41 5.06 8.93 -2.44
C VAL A 41 4.77 10.32 -1.87
N SER A 42 5.12 11.34 -2.64
CA SER A 42 4.86 12.74 -2.26
C SER A 42 3.35 13.04 -2.26
N SER A 43 2.92 14.09 -1.55
CA SER A 43 1.52 14.55 -1.63
C SER A 43 1.13 14.97 -3.05
N ALA A 44 2.07 15.48 -3.86
CA ALA A 44 1.83 15.82 -5.25
C ALA A 44 1.55 14.59 -6.12
N ASP A 45 2.30 13.51 -5.94
CA ASP A 45 2.05 12.24 -6.63
C ASP A 45 0.70 11.63 -6.22
N SER A 46 0.36 11.69 -4.92
CA SER A 46 -0.93 11.23 -4.41
C SER A 46 -2.09 12.05 -5.01
N ALA A 47 -1.94 13.38 -5.05
CA ALA A 47 -2.91 14.29 -5.65
C ALA A 47 -3.09 14.01 -7.16
N ALA A 48 -2.00 13.85 -7.92
CA ALA A 48 -2.08 13.53 -9.35
C ALA A 48 -2.84 12.23 -9.63
N LEU A 49 -2.68 11.20 -8.77
CA LEU A 49 -3.47 9.97 -8.88
C LEU A 49 -4.94 10.23 -8.60
N MET A 50 -5.26 10.98 -7.54
CA MET A 50 -6.65 11.32 -7.22
C MET A 50 -7.31 12.13 -8.32
N ASP A 51 -6.70 13.23 -8.74
CA ASP A 51 -7.23 14.13 -9.77
C ASP A 51 -7.48 13.35 -11.07
N GLY A 52 -6.53 12.50 -11.47
CA GLY A 52 -6.70 11.64 -12.64
C GLY A 52 -7.86 10.64 -12.51
N ILE A 53 -8.19 10.18 -11.30
CA ILE A 53 -9.36 9.32 -11.03
C ILE A 53 -10.64 10.17 -11.11
N GLU A 54 -10.66 11.35 -10.47
CA GLU A 54 -11.82 12.25 -10.46
C GLU A 54 -12.19 12.69 -11.88
N ASP A 55 -11.21 13.12 -12.67
CA ASP A 55 -11.40 13.57 -14.06
C ASP A 55 -12.09 12.51 -14.94
N ARG A 56 -11.80 11.23 -14.68
CA ARG A 56 -12.28 10.10 -15.49
C ARG A 56 -13.56 9.48 -14.98
N THR A 57 -13.84 9.62 -13.68
CA THR A 57 -14.97 8.96 -13.01
C THR A 57 -16.09 9.91 -12.63
N HIS A 58 -15.79 11.20 -12.53
CA HIS A 58 -16.59 12.29 -12.00
C HIS A 58 -17.03 12.13 -10.53
N ASP A 59 -16.40 11.19 -9.80
CA ASP A 59 -16.59 11.04 -8.35
C ASP A 59 -15.46 11.74 -7.61
N VAL A 60 -15.77 12.26 -6.42
CA VAL A 60 -14.74 12.75 -5.49
C VAL A 60 -13.87 11.57 -5.05
N CYS A 61 -12.55 11.74 -5.08
CA CYS A 61 -11.56 10.80 -4.58
C CYS A 61 -10.85 11.45 -3.39
N ILE A 62 -11.01 10.84 -2.20
CA ILE A 62 -10.43 11.32 -0.95
C ILE A 62 -9.19 10.51 -0.57
N ASP A 63 -8.16 11.20 -0.08
CA ASP A 63 -6.95 10.54 0.40
C ASP A 63 -7.06 10.21 1.90
N LEU A 64 -7.08 8.93 2.24
CA LEU A 64 -7.01 8.44 3.63
C LEU A 64 -5.61 7.90 3.96
N SER A 65 -4.62 8.20 3.13
CA SER A 65 -3.29 7.62 3.20
C SER A 65 -2.36 8.39 4.11
N ALA A 66 -1.34 7.72 4.63
CA ALA A 66 -0.11 8.36 5.08
C ALA A 66 1.09 7.52 4.66
N PRO A 67 2.26 8.13 4.47
CA PRO A 67 3.47 7.42 4.09
C PRO A 67 3.76 6.24 5.01
N HIS A 68 4.11 5.09 4.42
CA HIS A 68 4.46 3.86 5.14
C HIS A 68 3.35 3.32 6.07
N SER A 69 2.07 3.60 5.75
CA SER A 69 0.92 3.02 6.44
C SER A 69 0.58 1.66 5.85
N GLY A 70 1.16 0.60 6.40
CA GLY A 70 0.79 -0.77 6.05
C GLY A 70 -0.56 -1.20 6.65
N PRO A 71 -0.90 -2.49 6.56
CA PRO A 71 -2.20 -2.99 6.98
C PRO A 71 -2.52 -2.70 8.46
N ASP A 72 -1.53 -2.80 9.35
CA ASP A 72 -1.70 -2.54 10.78
C ASP A 72 -2.04 -1.08 11.08
N ALA A 73 -1.45 -0.13 10.34
CA ALA A 73 -1.75 1.29 10.51
C ALA A 73 -3.19 1.64 10.09
N ILE A 74 -3.71 0.99 9.05
CA ILE A 74 -5.09 1.20 8.59
C ILE A 74 -6.06 0.52 9.55
N LEU A 75 -5.81 -0.74 9.92
CA LEU A 75 -6.62 -1.49 10.88
C LEU A 75 -6.66 -0.85 12.27
N GLY A 76 -5.60 -0.14 12.65
CA GLY A 76 -5.49 0.56 13.93
C GLY A 76 -6.29 1.86 14.03
N ASP A 77 -6.93 2.33 12.96
CA ASP A 77 -7.72 3.56 12.94
C ASP A 77 -9.20 3.28 12.58
N PRO A 78 -10.05 2.96 13.56
CA PRO A 78 -11.47 2.67 13.33
C PRO A 78 -12.24 3.83 12.69
N GLY A 79 -11.86 5.09 12.98
CA GLY A 79 -12.54 6.24 12.40
C GLY A 79 -12.23 6.40 10.91
N LEU A 80 -10.98 6.18 10.53
CA LEU A 80 -10.58 6.12 9.13
C LEU A 80 -11.26 4.96 8.38
N LEU A 81 -11.35 3.78 9.00
CA LEU A 81 -12.09 2.65 8.45
C LEU A 81 -13.57 2.98 8.26
N GLU A 82 -14.20 3.69 9.19
CA GLU A 82 -15.60 4.10 9.05
C GLU A 82 -15.78 5.03 7.85
N ILE A 83 -14.87 6.00 7.65
CA ILE A 83 -14.89 6.84 6.44
C ILE A 83 -14.74 5.97 5.18
N ALA A 84 -13.76 5.07 5.14
CA ALA A 84 -13.56 4.19 3.98
C ALA A 84 -14.78 3.28 3.71
N ARG A 85 -15.52 2.86 4.76
CA ARG A 85 -16.75 2.07 4.66
C ARG A 85 -17.95 2.84 4.13
N GLN A 86 -17.92 4.17 4.14
CA GLN A 86 -18.96 5.02 3.57
C GLN A 86 -18.68 5.38 2.10
N ALA A 87 -17.50 5.04 1.57
CA ALA A 87 -17.20 5.20 0.15
C ALA A 87 -18.01 4.20 -0.71
N ASP A 88 -18.18 4.51 -1.99
CA ASP A 88 -18.77 3.59 -2.97
C ASP A 88 -17.76 2.52 -3.41
N ALA A 89 -16.48 2.88 -3.46
CA ALA A 89 -15.39 1.97 -3.71
C ALA A 89 -14.11 2.41 -2.99
N VAL A 90 -13.22 1.46 -2.75
CA VAL A 90 -11.92 1.71 -2.13
C VAL A 90 -10.80 1.34 -3.10
N VAL A 91 -9.88 2.25 -3.35
CA VAL A 91 -8.63 2.00 -4.05
C VAL A 91 -7.56 1.72 -3.02
N LEU A 92 -7.07 0.48 -2.97
CA LEU A 92 -6.05 0.05 -2.01
C LEU A 92 -4.76 -0.26 -2.76
N THR A 93 -3.70 0.52 -2.56
CA THR A 93 -2.40 0.15 -3.09
C THR A 93 -1.85 -1.06 -2.33
N VAL A 94 -1.12 -1.94 -3.00
CA VAL A 94 -0.58 -3.15 -2.39
C VAL A 94 0.58 -2.78 -1.45
N PRO A 95 0.44 -2.90 -0.11
CA PRO A 95 1.55 -2.63 0.81
C PRO A 95 2.59 -3.75 0.76
N GLY A 96 3.84 -3.43 1.08
CA GLY A 96 4.88 -4.45 1.24
C GLY A 96 4.61 -5.34 2.45
N ALA A 97 4.98 -6.63 2.37
CA ALA A 97 4.78 -7.56 3.49
C ALA A 97 5.66 -7.25 4.72
N HIS A 98 6.62 -6.36 4.57
CA HIS A 98 7.47 -5.84 5.63
C HIS A 98 6.80 -4.73 6.47
N GLN A 99 5.71 -4.13 6.01
CA GLN A 99 5.07 -2.98 6.67
C GLN A 99 4.02 -3.41 7.69
N LEU A 100 4.36 -4.32 8.60
CA LEU A 100 3.46 -4.78 9.66
C LEU A 100 4.22 -5.38 10.85
N SER A 101 3.56 -5.41 12.01
CA SER A 101 4.04 -6.14 13.17
C SER A 101 3.82 -7.63 12.97
N ASN A 102 4.78 -8.42 13.42
CA ASN A 102 4.82 -9.86 13.20
C ASN A 102 5.58 -10.55 14.36
N PRO A 103 5.66 -11.90 14.38
CA PRO A 103 6.36 -12.63 15.45
C PRO A 103 7.86 -12.33 15.61
N TYR A 104 8.50 -11.60 14.68
CA TYR A 104 9.91 -11.24 14.75
C TYR A 104 10.15 -9.80 15.19
N TYR A 105 9.31 -8.85 14.77
CA TYR A 105 9.41 -7.45 15.16
C TYR A 105 8.05 -6.75 15.24
N ARG A 106 7.99 -5.70 16.06
CA ARG A 106 6.86 -4.76 16.14
C ARG A 106 7.25 -3.45 15.48
N VAL A 107 6.29 -2.88 14.75
CA VAL A 107 6.44 -1.58 14.10
C VAL A 107 5.61 -0.51 14.79
N HIS A 108 5.95 0.75 14.56
CA HIS A 108 5.19 1.88 15.08
C HIS A 108 3.77 1.86 14.51
N LYS A 109 2.77 2.14 15.35
CA LYS A 109 1.34 2.04 15.03
C LYS A 109 0.95 2.71 13.70
N TRP A 110 1.48 3.89 13.39
CA TRP A 110 1.15 4.67 12.18
C TRP A 110 2.24 4.68 11.12
N ARG A 111 3.45 4.26 11.47
CA ARG A 111 4.64 4.36 10.62
C ARG A 111 5.27 2.99 10.58
N ASN A 112 4.69 2.13 9.75
CA ASN A 112 5.03 0.71 9.73
C ASN A 112 6.41 0.45 9.09
N ASP A 113 7.12 1.49 8.67
CA ASP A 113 8.56 1.48 8.36
C ASP A 113 9.45 1.47 9.60
N ARG A 114 8.95 1.87 10.77
CA ARG A 114 9.74 2.08 11.99
C ARG A 114 9.61 0.93 12.96
N ILE A 115 10.73 0.38 13.42
CA ILE A 115 10.77 -0.66 14.44
C ILE A 115 10.64 -0.03 15.82
N ILE A 116 9.77 -0.59 16.66
CA ILE A 116 9.62 -0.20 18.08
C ILE A 116 10.04 -1.31 19.04
N GLY A 117 10.31 -2.52 18.54
CA GLY A 117 10.87 -3.60 19.34
C GLY A 117 11.04 -4.90 18.57
N GLN A 118 12.11 -5.63 18.87
CA GLN A 118 12.35 -6.98 18.37
C GLN A 118 11.79 -8.02 19.33
N GLN A 119 11.29 -9.13 18.81
CA GLN A 119 10.75 -10.22 19.61
C GLN A 119 11.83 -11.28 19.87
N ASP A 120 11.68 -12.06 20.94
CA ASP A 120 12.65 -13.09 21.35
C ASP A 120 12.93 -14.11 20.23
N ARG A 121 11.91 -14.40 19.41
CA ARG A 121 12.04 -15.29 18.25
C ARG A 121 13.08 -14.80 17.24
N LEU A 122 13.16 -13.49 17.02
CA LEU A 122 14.15 -12.90 16.11
C LEU A 122 15.56 -12.97 16.71
N ARG A 123 15.69 -12.67 18.01
CA ARG A 123 16.97 -12.75 18.73
C ARG A 123 17.51 -14.19 18.79
N ALA A 124 16.63 -15.16 18.98
CA ALA A 124 17.00 -16.58 18.94
C ALA A 124 17.42 -17.05 17.54
N LEU A 125 16.80 -16.52 16.48
CA LEU A 125 17.13 -16.87 15.10
C LEU A 125 18.45 -16.22 14.63
N TYR A 126 18.77 -15.03 15.14
CA TYR A 126 19.96 -14.27 14.80
C TYR A 126 20.68 -13.76 16.06
N PRO A 127 21.31 -14.66 16.83
CA PRO A 127 22.02 -14.27 18.07
C PRO A 127 23.25 -13.39 17.81
N GLU A 128 23.75 -13.33 16.59
CA GLU A 128 24.91 -12.51 16.20
C GLU A 128 24.58 -11.06 15.84
N ILE A 129 23.29 -10.69 15.73
CA ILE A 129 22.88 -9.35 15.31
C ILE A 129 22.63 -8.45 16.53
N GLU A 130 23.26 -7.27 16.52
CA GLU A 130 22.98 -6.18 17.46
C GLU A 130 21.79 -5.35 16.99
N PHE A 131 20.59 -5.74 17.41
CA PHE A 131 19.32 -5.19 16.90
C PHE A 131 19.04 -3.73 17.29
N GLU A 132 19.73 -3.21 18.29
CA GLU A 132 19.55 -1.86 18.82
C GLU A 132 19.89 -0.78 17.76
N ARG A 133 20.60 -1.16 16.69
CA ARG A 133 20.99 -0.29 15.57
C ARG A 133 19.90 -0.13 14.51
N HIS A 134 18.84 -0.95 14.55
CA HIS A 134 17.81 -0.97 13.52
C HIS A 134 16.56 -0.19 13.94
N HIS A 135 16.43 1.02 13.41
CA HIS A 135 15.22 1.83 13.55
C HIS A 135 14.22 1.66 12.39
N PHE A 136 14.69 1.20 11.24
CA PHE A 136 13.89 1.02 10.03
C PHE A 136 13.83 -0.45 9.61
N VAL A 137 12.65 -0.90 9.20
CA VAL A 137 12.40 -2.30 8.84
C VAL A 137 13.27 -2.74 7.68
N ARG A 138 13.44 -1.92 6.64
CA ARG A 138 14.25 -2.31 5.47
C ARG A 138 15.69 -2.64 5.85
N HIS A 139 16.37 -1.76 6.60
CA HIS A 139 17.74 -1.99 7.05
C HIS A 139 17.87 -3.26 7.90
N LEU A 140 16.89 -3.53 8.78
CA LEU A 140 16.86 -4.80 9.52
C LEU A 140 16.83 -5.98 8.55
N LEU A 141 15.90 -5.99 7.60
CA LEU A 141 15.70 -7.12 6.68
C LEU A 141 16.89 -7.31 5.73
N GLU A 142 17.57 -6.24 5.34
CA GLU A 142 18.83 -6.28 4.57
C GLU A 142 19.91 -7.04 5.36
N ASP A 143 20.11 -6.68 6.63
CA ASP A 143 21.12 -7.32 7.48
C ASP A 143 20.75 -8.79 7.79
N LEU A 144 19.46 -9.08 8.04
CA LEU A 144 19.02 -10.47 8.25
C LEU A 144 19.32 -11.36 7.03
N TYR A 145 19.11 -10.83 5.82
CA TYR A 145 19.41 -11.55 4.58
C TYR A 145 20.91 -11.72 4.38
N ALA A 146 21.70 -10.66 4.59
CA ALA A 146 23.15 -10.68 4.46
C ALA A 146 23.82 -11.69 5.39
N VAL A 147 23.30 -11.82 6.62
CA VAL A 147 23.80 -12.80 7.61
C VAL A 147 23.44 -14.24 7.21
N SER A 148 22.22 -14.50 6.74
CA SER A 148 21.82 -15.84 6.30
C SER A 148 20.54 -15.83 5.45
N PRO A 149 20.66 -16.05 4.13
CA PRO A 149 19.49 -16.18 3.25
C PRO A 149 18.55 -17.32 3.65
N GLY A 150 19.09 -18.44 4.14
CA GLY A 150 18.31 -19.59 4.60
C GLY A 150 17.45 -19.29 5.84
N ARG A 151 18.02 -18.62 6.85
CA ARG A 151 17.23 -18.15 8.02
C ARG A 151 16.24 -17.06 7.61
N PHE A 152 16.62 -16.21 6.66
CA PHE A 152 15.77 -15.13 6.19
C PHE A 152 14.53 -15.64 5.47
N ALA A 153 14.62 -16.74 4.71
CA ALA A 153 13.47 -17.37 4.08
C ALA A 153 12.35 -17.69 5.11
N VAL A 154 12.70 -18.16 6.31
CA VAL A 154 11.74 -18.42 7.40
C VAL A 154 11.05 -17.13 7.89
N VAL A 155 11.82 -16.04 8.00
CA VAL A 155 11.27 -14.72 8.35
C VAL A 155 10.31 -14.25 7.26
N ARG A 156 10.76 -14.28 6.00
CA ARG A 156 9.99 -13.86 4.83
C ARG A 156 8.66 -14.62 4.69
N GLU A 157 8.68 -15.95 4.80
CA GLU A 157 7.45 -16.75 4.77
C GLU A 157 6.47 -16.35 5.85
N THR A 158 6.97 -16.00 7.05
CA THR A 158 6.13 -15.51 8.14
C THR A 158 5.59 -14.12 7.88
N LEU A 159 6.38 -13.21 7.29
CA LEU A 159 5.89 -11.91 6.84
C LEU A 159 4.76 -12.06 5.82
N GLN A 160 4.94 -12.93 4.83
CA GLN A 160 3.93 -13.21 3.80
C GLN A 160 2.63 -13.76 4.39
N ARG A 161 2.72 -14.71 5.32
CA ARG A 161 1.55 -15.28 6.02
C ARG A 161 0.82 -14.22 6.84
N THR A 162 1.55 -13.46 7.65
CA THR A 162 0.99 -12.39 8.49
C THR A 162 0.34 -11.31 7.62
N TRP A 163 0.96 -10.98 6.49
CA TRP A 163 0.40 -10.04 5.52
C TRP A 163 -0.91 -10.54 4.92
N LEU A 164 -1.00 -11.81 4.52
CA LEU A 164 -2.23 -12.39 4.00
C LEU A 164 -3.38 -12.32 5.01
N GLU A 165 -3.10 -12.68 6.26
CA GLU A 165 -4.07 -12.59 7.35
C GLU A 165 -4.54 -11.15 7.57
N ARG A 166 -3.61 -10.20 7.66
CA ARG A 166 -3.93 -8.77 7.89
C ARG A 166 -4.67 -8.13 6.73
N MET A 167 -4.24 -8.39 5.49
CA MET A 167 -4.93 -7.89 4.30
C MET A 167 -6.32 -8.50 4.17
N GLY A 168 -6.49 -9.78 4.47
CA GLY A 168 -7.80 -10.44 4.50
C GLY A 168 -8.76 -9.77 5.49
N ILE A 169 -8.29 -9.50 6.71
CA ILE A 169 -9.07 -8.78 7.73
C ILE A 169 -9.40 -7.36 7.25
N LEU A 170 -8.41 -6.62 6.74
CA LEU A 170 -8.60 -5.25 6.25
C LEU A 170 -9.67 -5.20 5.16
N ILE A 171 -9.54 -6.01 4.12
CA ILE A 171 -10.50 -6.04 3.00
C ILE A 171 -11.90 -6.43 3.50
N SER A 172 -12.00 -7.40 4.42
CA SER A 172 -13.28 -7.77 5.02
C SER A 172 -13.89 -6.62 5.83
N GLN A 173 -13.09 -5.85 6.55
CA GLN A 173 -13.57 -4.72 7.37
C GLN A 173 -13.96 -3.50 6.52
N LEU A 174 -13.36 -3.30 5.35
CA LEU A 174 -13.77 -2.25 4.42
C LEU A 174 -15.20 -2.47 3.91
N GLY A 175 -15.63 -3.73 3.73
CA GLY A 175 -17.04 -4.05 3.40
C GLY A 175 -17.58 -3.42 2.11
N LYS A 176 -16.68 -2.95 1.24
CA LYS A 176 -16.97 -2.25 -0.01
C LYS A 176 -16.17 -2.87 -1.17
N PRO A 177 -16.56 -2.64 -2.43
CA PRO A 177 -15.77 -3.05 -3.58
C PRO A 177 -14.35 -2.45 -3.51
N VAL A 178 -13.34 -3.33 -3.42
CA VAL A 178 -11.93 -2.93 -3.40
C VAL A 178 -11.32 -3.10 -4.79
N VAL A 179 -10.67 -2.04 -5.30
CA VAL A 179 -9.74 -2.08 -6.42
C VAL A 179 -8.34 -2.20 -5.85
N LEU A 180 -7.72 -3.37 -5.99
CA LEU A 180 -6.35 -3.59 -5.55
C LEU A 180 -5.36 -3.10 -6.60
N LEU A 181 -4.55 -2.11 -6.25
CA LEU A 181 -3.67 -1.38 -7.15
C LEU A 181 -2.19 -1.70 -6.85
N TRP A 182 -1.55 -2.46 -7.72
CA TRP A 182 -0.11 -2.68 -7.66
C TRP A 182 0.61 -1.54 -8.38
N ILE A 183 1.51 -0.83 -7.69
CA ILE A 183 2.42 0.12 -8.33
C ILE A 183 3.82 -0.15 -7.81
N GLY A 184 4.75 -0.47 -8.70
CA GLY A 184 6.11 -0.82 -8.31
C GLY A 184 7.05 -1.03 -9.47
N GLU A 185 8.33 -1.23 -9.17
CA GLU A 185 9.38 -1.40 -10.18
C GLU A 185 9.44 -2.81 -10.76
N ARG A 186 8.78 -3.75 -10.07
CA ARG A 186 8.68 -5.15 -10.43
C ARG A 186 7.25 -5.58 -10.70
N ARG A 187 7.11 -6.64 -11.47
CA ARG A 187 5.85 -7.35 -11.69
C ARG A 187 5.56 -8.31 -10.52
N PRO A 188 4.29 -8.64 -10.26
CA PRO A 188 3.93 -9.59 -9.20
C PRO A 188 4.50 -11.00 -9.36
N ASP A 189 4.83 -11.41 -10.60
CA ASP A 189 5.41 -12.72 -10.95
C ASP A 189 6.95 -12.74 -10.97
N GLU A 190 7.59 -11.59 -10.74
CA GLU A 190 9.05 -11.50 -10.59
C GLU A 190 9.49 -11.83 -9.16
N GLU A 191 10.77 -12.18 -9.01
CA GLU A 191 11.40 -12.49 -7.73
C GLU A 191 11.21 -11.37 -6.70
N CYS A 192 11.10 -11.76 -5.43
CA CYS A 192 10.94 -10.84 -4.31
C CYS A 192 11.58 -11.44 -3.05
N ASP A 193 12.79 -11.97 -3.22
CA ASP A 193 13.55 -12.63 -2.19
C ASP A 193 14.15 -11.65 -1.17
N THR A 194 14.47 -10.43 -1.60
CA THR A 194 15.08 -9.35 -0.82
C THR A 194 14.25 -8.06 -0.88
N VAL A 195 14.55 -7.08 -0.02
CA VAL A 195 13.93 -5.75 -0.11
C VAL A 195 14.41 -4.93 -1.33
N HIS A 196 15.48 -5.36 -2.00
CA HIS A 196 16.07 -4.68 -3.16
C HIS A 196 15.49 -5.15 -4.49
N ASP A 197 14.71 -6.23 -4.51
CA ASP A 197 14.11 -6.77 -5.75
C ASP A 197 12.96 -5.90 -6.28
N GLY A 198 12.57 -4.87 -5.50
CA GLY A 198 11.60 -3.87 -5.89
C GLY A 198 10.29 -3.92 -5.10
N ASP A 199 9.53 -2.84 -5.23
CA ASP A 199 8.27 -2.67 -4.51
C ASP A 199 7.08 -3.36 -5.18
N PRO A 200 6.08 -3.81 -4.41
CA PRO A 200 6.04 -3.91 -2.94
C PRO A 200 6.86 -5.11 -2.43
N PRO A 201 7.73 -5.00 -1.40
CA PRO A 201 8.61 -6.10 -1.00
C PRO A 201 7.85 -7.34 -0.51
N PHE A 202 8.33 -8.51 -0.91
CA PHE A 202 7.88 -9.85 -0.51
C PHE A 202 6.43 -10.25 -0.86
N VAL A 203 5.67 -9.43 -1.59
CA VAL A 203 4.30 -9.79 -2.01
C VAL A 203 4.35 -10.54 -3.34
N THR A 204 3.74 -11.71 -3.45
CA THR A 204 3.74 -12.46 -4.73
C THR A 204 2.42 -12.30 -5.48
N LYS A 205 2.42 -12.65 -6.77
CA LYS A 205 1.20 -12.78 -7.58
C LYS A 205 0.16 -13.70 -6.91
N ALA A 206 0.61 -14.82 -6.35
CA ALA A 206 -0.26 -15.77 -5.67
C ALA A 206 -0.94 -15.14 -4.44
N MET A 207 -0.18 -14.37 -3.65
CA MET A 207 -0.72 -13.66 -2.49
C MET A 207 -1.75 -12.60 -2.89
N ALA A 208 -1.46 -11.80 -3.92
CA ALA A 208 -2.42 -10.81 -4.43
C ALA A 208 -3.68 -11.47 -5.01
N ALA A 209 -3.53 -12.65 -5.65
CA ALA A 209 -4.64 -13.42 -6.20
C ALA A 209 -5.52 -14.06 -5.12
N SER A 210 -4.98 -14.41 -3.95
CA SER A 210 -5.77 -15.03 -2.86
C SER A 210 -6.67 -14.04 -2.11
N LEU A 211 -6.50 -12.73 -2.27
CA LEU A 211 -7.35 -11.73 -1.62
C LEU A 211 -8.75 -11.67 -2.24
N SER A 212 -9.81 -11.52 -1.45
CA SER A 212 -11.17 -11.38 -1.99
C SER A 212 -11.49 -9.92 -2.34
N VAL A 213 -10.94 -9.42 -3.45
CA VAL A 213 -11.17 -8.05 -3.95
C VAL A 213 -12.00 -8.04 -5.22
N ALA A 214 -12.64 -6.90 -5.51
CA ALA A 214 -13.60 -6.78 -6.61
C ALA A 214 -12.91 -6.61 -7.97
N GLU A 215 -11.82 -5.86 -8.03
CA GLU A 215 -10.98 -5.67 -9.22
C GLU A 215 -9.49 -5.60 -8.83
N ARG A 216 -8.62 -5.85 -9.81
CA ARG A 216 -7.17 -5.75 -9.66
C ARG A 216 -6.57 -5.05 -10.86
N THR A 217 -5.57 -4.23 -10.62
CA THR A 217 -4.77 -3.64 -11.68
C THR A 217 -3.33 -3.41 -11.21
N GLU A 218 -2.41 -3.32 -12.16
CA GLU A 218 -0.99 -3.10 -11.91
C GLU A 218 -0.44 -1.95 -12.74
N VAL A 219 0.62 -1.29 -12.27
CA VAL A 219 1.47 -0.37 -13.01
C VAL A 219 2.90 -0.72 -12.67
N VAL A 220 3.66 -1.15 -13.67
CA VAL A 220 5.04 -1.63 -13.48
C VAL A 220 5.99 -0.62 -14.11
N VAL A 221 6.80 0.00 -13.26
CA VAL A 221 7.71 1.10 -13.59
C VAL A 221 9.11 0.53 -13.71
N ARG A 222 9.47 -0.04 -14.87
CA ARG A 222 10.83 -0.56 -15.04
C ARG A 222 11.83 0.59 -15.08
N PRO A 223 12.86 0.62 -14.20
CA PRO A 223 13.99 1.50 -14.44
C PRO A 223 14.64 1.10 -15.77
N LYS A 224 14.76 2.05 -16.71
CA LYS A 224 15.60 1.82 -17.88
C LYS A 224 17.05 1.68 -17.41
N SER A 225 17.80 0.78 -18.05
CA SER A 225 19.24 0.60 -17.85
C SER A 225 19.93 1.97 -17.68
N PRO A 226 20.89 2.11 -16.72
CA PRO A 226 21.54 3.38 -16.40
C PRO A 226 22.25 4.05 -17.61
N LEU A 227 22.40 3.34 -18.73
CA LEU A 227 23.02 3.81 -19.96
C LEU A 227 22.08 4.56 -20.93
N ARG A 228 20.78 4.71 -20.64
CA ARG A 228 19.84 5.47 -21.50
C ARG A 228 18.88 6.37 -20.71
N PHE A 229 19.20 7.67 -20.66
CA PHE A 229 18.34 8.72 -20.08
C PHE A 229 17.05 9.00 -20.88
N LYS A 230 16.93 8.54 -22.14
CA LYS A 230 15.72 8.74 -22.95
C LYS A 230 14.62 7.72 -22.63
N GLY A 231 13.59 8.19 -21.92
CA GLY A 231 12.28 7.55 -21.75
C GLY A 231 12.06 6.80 -20.44
N ARG A 232 12.53 7.36 -19.32
CA ARG A 232 12.04 7.03 -17.99
C ARG A 232 10.58 7.51 -17.91
N ILE A 233 9.66 6.65 -17.47
CA ILE A 233 8.29 7.07 -17.16
C ILE A 233 8.40 8.05 -15.98
N SER A 234 7.89 9.27 -16.13
CA SER A 234 7.91 10.26 -15.06
C SER A 234 6.97 9.82 -13.92
N PRO A 235 7.20 10.27 -12.66
CA PRO A 235 6.27 9.98 -11.56
C PRO A 235 4.82 10.36 -11.90
N GLU A 236 4.61 11.50 -12.57
CA GLU A 236 3.31 11.96 -13.05
C GLU A 236 2.68 10.98 -14.06
N GLU A 237 3.44 10.51 -15.06
CA GLU A 237 2.97 9.51 -16.01
C GLU A 237 2.58 8.19 -15.32
N VAL A 238 3.28 7.80 -14.24
CA VAL A 238 2.91 6.63 -13.44
C VAL A 238 1.54 6.82 -12.78
N GLN A 239 1.27 8.01 -12.22
CA GLN A 239 -0.02 8.29 -11.58
C GLN A 239 -1.15 8.36 -12.61
N ASP A 240 -0.92 8.94 -13.79
CA ASP A 240 -1.94 9.00 -14.85
C ASP A 240 -2.33 7.60 -15.37
N ILE A 241 -1.34 6.73 -15.61
CA ILE A 241 -1.59 5.33 -16.00
C ILE A 241 -2.34 4.59 -14.89
N ALA A 242 -1.97 4.82 -13.63
CA ALA A 242 -2.66 4.22 -12.49
C ALA A 242 -4.11 4.69 -12.41
N ALA A 243 -4.35 6.00 -12.53
CA ALA A 243 -5.67 6.61 -12.54
C ALA A 243 -6.55 6.08 -13.66
N GLU A 244 -6.03 5.99 -14.89
CA GLU A 244 -6.75 5.43 -16.03
C GLU A 244 -7.19 3.98 -15.76
N ARG A 245 -6.27 3.14 -15.27
CA ARG A 245 -6.57 1.73 -14.99
C ARG A 245 -7.58 1.58 -13.84
N VAL A 246 -7.46 2.39 -12.80
CA VAL A 246 -8.43 2.44 -11.69
C VAL A 246 -9.80 2.86 -12.19
N ALA A 247 -9.90 3.93 -12.97
CA ALA A 247 -11.17 4.40 -13.55
C ALA A 247 -11.85 3.31 -14.39
N ARG A 248 -11.09 2.56 -15.21
CA ARG A 248 -11.63 1.40 -15.95
C ARG A 248 -12.16 0.30 -15.03
N CYS A 249 -11.51 0.04 -13.89
CA CYS A 249 -11.99 -0.91 -12.89
C CYS A 249 -13.31 -0.44 -12.27
N LEU A 250 -13.36 0.82 -11.84
CA LEU A 250 -14.56 1.43 -11.23
C LEU A 250 -15.75 1.43 -12.19
N SER A 251 -15.55 1.76 -13.47
CA SER A 251 -16.60 1.67 -14.49
C SER A 251 -17.15 0.24 -14.63
N ARG A 252 -16.32 -0.79 -14.57
CA ARG A 252 -16.78 -2.19 -14.58
C ARG A 252 -17.61 -2.54 -13.35
N LEU A 253 -17.25 -2.02 -12.17
CA LEU A 253 -18.01 -2.23 -10.94
C LEU A 253 -19.41 -1.61 -11.04
N ARG A 254 -19.51 -0.35 -11.48
CA ARG A 254 -20.80 0.34 -11.68
C ARG A 254 -21.71 -0.40 -12.67
N LEU A 255 -21.15 -0.95 -13.75
CA LEU A 255 -21.91 -1.74 -14.72
C LEU A 255 -22.48 -3.04 -14.13
N ARG A 256 -21.76 -3.68 -13.20
CA ARG A 256 -22.23 -4.91 -12.52
C ARG A 256 -23.38 -4.60 -11.56
N GLU A 257 -23.32 -3.48 -10.85
CA GLU A 257 -24.38 -3.05 -9.92
C GLU A 257 -25.65 -2.61 -10.66
N GLY A 258 -25.51 -1.81 -11.72
CA GLY A 258 -26.65 -1.37 -12.54
C GLY A 258 -27.32 -2.48 -13.35
N GLY A 259 -26.61 -3.57 -13.65
CA GLY A 259 -27.15 -4.76 -14.33
C GLY A 259 -27.95 -5.69 -13.41
N GLY A 260 -27.70 -5.65 -12.10
CA GLY A 260 -28.41 -6.49 -11.11
C GLY A 260 -29.87 -6.08 -10.91
N HIS A 261 -30.20 -4.80 -11.08
CA HIS A 261 -31.55 -4.26 -10.87
C HIS A 261 -32.53 -4.53 -12.02
N ARG A 262 -32.11 -5.13 -13.14
CA ARG A 262 -32.99 -5.45 -14.30
C ARG A 262 -33.41 -6.93 -14.38
N ARG A 263 -33.08 -7.77 -13.39
CA ARG A 263 -33.44 -9.21 -13.38
C ARG A 263 -34.54 -9.61 -12.40
N SER A 264 -35.21 -8.64 -11.80
CA SER A 264 -36.39 -8.85 -10.94
C SER A 264 -37.54 -7.99 -11.43
N ALA A 265 -38.10 -8.35 -12.59
CA ALA A 265 -39.41 -7.95 -13.07
C ALA A 265 -40.00 -9.11 -13.88
#